data_AF-A0A6B3HXQ4-F1
#
_entry.id   AF-A0A6B3HXQ4-F1
#
_cell.length_a   1.000
_cell.length_b   1.000
_cell.length_c   1.000
_cell.angle_alpha   90.00
_cell.angle_beta   90.00
_cell.angle_gamma   90.00
#
_symmetry.space_group_name_H-M   'P 1'
#
loop_
_entity.id
_entity.type
_entity.pdbx_description
1 polymer ?
#
loop_
_entity_poly.entity_id
_entity_poly.type
_entity_poly.pdbx_seq_one_letter_code
_entity_poly.pdbx_strand_id
1 'polypeptide(L)'
;DHDCREGICGACSLVINGDAHGPERTTTCQLHMRSFADGDTIDIEPWRASAFPVIKDLVVDRSSFDRIIQSGGYISAATGTAPDAHATPVPKPDADFAFEHA
;
A
#
# COMPACT_ATOMS: atom_id res chain seq x y z
N ASP A 1 0.77 -10.71 2.38
CA ASP A 1 -0.33 -9.74 2.36
C ASP A 1 0.06 -8.61 3.29
N HIS A 2 0.36 -7.43 2.75
CA HIS A 2 0.87 -6.29 3.50
C HIS A 2 -0.19 -5.18 3.44
N ASP A 3 -0.96 -5.03 4.52
CA ASP A 3 -1.89 -3.91 4.68
C ASP A 3 -1.17 -2.74 5.35
N CYS A 4 -1.03 -1.62 4.64
CA CYS A 4 -0.32 -0.45 5.14
C CYS A 4 -1.19 0.44 6.05
N ARG A 5 -2.52 0.42 5.91
CA ARG A 5 -3.50 1.31 6.58
C ARG A 5 -3.28 2.83 6.49
N GLU A 6 -2.29 3.26 5.74
CA GLU A 6 -1.92 4.66 5.53
C GLU A 6 -2.35 5.18 4.15
N GLY A 7 -3.19 4.43 3.42
CA GLY A 7 -3.68 4.81 2.09
C GLY A 7 -2.67 4.65 0.95
N ILE A 8 -1.65 3.81 1.14
CA ILE A 8 -0.53 3.62 0.21
C ILE A 8 -0.70 2.36 -0.67
N CYS A 9 -0.98 1.21 -0.07
CA CYS A 9 -0.91 -0.09 -0.75
C CYS A 9 -2.12 -0.44 -1.63
N GLY A 10 -3.25 0.24 -1.45
CA GLY A 10 -4.50 -0.03 -2.17
C GLY A 10 -5.14 -1.40 -1.87
N ALA A 11 -4.82 -2.03 -0.73
CA ALA A 11 -5.42 -3.33 -0.35
C ALA A 11 -6.84 -3.20 0.21
N CYS A 12 -7.18 -2.08 0.84
CA CYS A 12 -8.47 -1.84 1.49
C CYS A 12 -9.59 -1.38 0.53
N SER A 13 -9.57 -1.85 -0.72
CA SER A 13 -10.50 -1.42 -1.76
C SER A 13 -11.93 -1.91 -1.57
N LEU A 14 -12.83 -0.98 -1.19
CA LEU A 14 -14.26 -1.25 -0.93
C LEU A 14 -15.14 -0.23 -1.66
N VAL A 15 -16.41 -0.58 -1.84
CA VAL A 15 -17.48 0.32 -2.26
C VAL A 15 -18.31 0.64 -1.02
N ILE A 16 -18.52 1.93 -0.74
CA ILE A 16 -19.22 2.40 0.46
C ILE A 16 -20.37 3.30 0.02
N ASN A 17 -21.60 2.95 0.41
CA ASN A 17 -22.84 3.61 -0.04
C ASN A 17 -22.96 3.72 -1.56
N GLY A 18 -22.47 2.70 -2.29
CA GLY A 18 -22.48 2.65 -3.75
C GLY A 18 -21.30 3.34 -4.45
N ASP A 19 -20.49 4.11 -3.72
CA ASP A 19 -19.34 4.83 -4.26
C ASP A 19 -18.02 4.15 -3.88
N ALA A 20 -17.10 4.01 -4.85
CA ALA A 20 -15.78 3.44 -4.59
C ALA A 20 -15.03 4.29 -3.55
N HIS A 21 -14.81 3.71 -2.37
CA HIS A 21 -14.26 4.37 -1.18
C HIS A 21 -15.08 5.53 -0.59
N GLY A 22 -16.38 5.61 -0.89
CA GLY A 22 -17.34 6.42 -0.13
C GLY A 22 -17.39 7.90 -0.50
N PRO A 23 -17.93 8.75 0.40
CA PRO A 23 -18.26 10.16 0.09
C PRO A 23 -17.03 11.06 -0.08
N GLU A 24 -15.84 10.59 0.28
CA GLU A 24 -14.59 11.34 0.20
C GLU A 24 -13.65 10.73 -0.83
N ARG A 25 -12.81 11.56 -1.46
CA ARG A 25 -11.75 11.06 -2.35
C ARG A 25 -10.56 10.54 -1.55
N THR A 26 -10.72 9.37 -0.95
CA THR A 26 -9.70 8.76 -0.09
C THR A 26 -9.70 7.24 -0.25
N THR A 27 -8.83 6.55 0.49
CA THR A 27 -8.88 5.09 0.63
C THR A 27 -9.75 4.73 1.83
N THR A 28 -10.34 3.53 1.85
CA THR A 28 -11.19 3.07 2.97
C THR A 28 -10.48 3.20 4.31
N CYS A 29 -9.19 2.84 4.39
CA CYS A 29 -8.43 2.91 5.64
C CYS A 29 -8.20 4.35 6.14
N GLN A 30 -8.43 5.34 5.29
CA GLN A 30 -8.31 6.77 5.59
C GLN A 30 -9.68 7.47 5.57
N LEU A 31 -10.78 6.74 5.34
CA LEU A 31 -12.13 7.26 5.46
C LEU A 31 -12.56 7.20 6.92
N HIS A 32 -12.87 8.36 7.50
CA HIS A 32 -13.23 8.49 8.91
C HIS A 32 -14.74 8.57 9.10
N MET A 33 -15.25 8.08 10.23
CA MET A 33 -16.69 8.13 10.56
C MET A 33 -17.26 9.55 10.64
N ARG A 34 -16.40 10.57 10.87
CA ARG A 34 -16.80 11.99 10.83
C ARG A 34 -17.27 12.47 9.44
N SER A 35 -17.04 11.68 8.39
CA SER A 35 -17.56 11.95 7.04
C SER A 35 -19.01 11.49 6.85
N PHE A 36 -19.61 10.88 7.88
CA PHE A 36 -21.01 10.45 7.90
C PHE A 36 -21.77 11.17 9.00
N ALA A 37 -23.09 11.27 8.84
CA ALA A 37 -23.94 11.82 9.89
C ALA A 37 -24.15 10.79 11.01
N ASP A 38 -24.42 11.29 12.22
CA ASP A 38 -24.75 10.41 13.34
C ASP A 38 -26.06 9.67 13.07
N GLY A 39 -26.07 8.36 13.31
CA GLY A 39 -27.19 7.47 13.00
C GLY A 39 -27.28 7.00 11.55
N ASP A 40 -26.35 7.36 10.67
CA ASP A 40 -26.34 6.86 9.30
C ASP A 40 -26.18 5.33 9.26
N THR A 41 -26.91 4.70 8.36
CA THR A 41 -26.63 3.32 7.94
C THR A 41 -25.63 3.35 6.80
N ILE A 42 -24.50 2.64 6.96
CA ILE A 42 -23.42 2.60 5.98
C ILE A 42 -23.39 1.22 5.34
N ASP A 43 -23.60 1.17 4.04
CA ASP A 43 -23.48 -0.05 3.24
C ASP A 43 -22.02 -0.21 2.80
N ILE A 44 -21.44 -1.38 3.07
CA ILE A 44 -20.05 -1.71 2.71
C ILE A 44 -20.05 -2.96 1.85
N GLU A 45 -19.46 -2.86 0.67
CA GLU A 45 -19.48 -3.89 -0.35
C GLU A 45 -18.10 -4.12 -0.97
N PRO A 46 -17.81 -5.33 -1.49
CA PRO A 46 -16.63 -5.54 -2.32
C PRO A 46 -16.74 -4.76 -3.64
N TRP A 47 -15.64 -4.70 -4.40
CA TRP A 47 -15.68 -4.14 -5.75
C TRP A 47 -16.69 -4.86 -6.64
N ARG A 48 -17.60 -4.08 -7.22
CA ARG A 48 -18.59 -4.55 -8.21
C ARG A 48 -17.99 -4.56 -9.61
N ALA A 49 -16.90 -5.31 -9.80
CA ALA A 49 -16.19 -5.36 -11.08
C ALA A 49 -15.83 -6.81 -11.44
N SER A 50 -16.10 -7.21 -12.69
CA SER A 50 -15.79 -8.56 -13.19
C SER A 50 -14.29 -8.90 -13.13
N ALA A 51 -13.43 -7.89 -13.19
CA ALA A 51 -11.98 -8.04 -13.06
C ALA A 51 -11.51 -8.38 -11.63
N PHE A 52 -12.39 -8.23 -10.63
CA PHE A 52 -12.13 -8.43 -9.19
C PHE A 52 -13.18 -9.37 -8.58
N PRO A 53 -13.17 -10.66 -8.95
CA PRO A 53 -14.20 -11.59 -8.49
C PRO A 53 -14.13 -11.74 -6.96
N VAL A 54 -15.30 -11.80 -6.33
CA VAL A 54 -15.43 -11.97 -4.88
C VAL A 54 -14.96 -13.37 -4.49
N ILE A 55 -14.05 -13.44 -3.53
CA ILE A 55 -13.64 -14.69 -2.88
C ILE A 55 -14.62 -14.98 -1.74
N LYS A 56 -14.75 -14.02 -0.82
CA LYS A 56 -15.65 -14.12 0.34
C LYS A 56 -15.86 -12.74 0.96
N ASP A 57 -17.09 -12.42 1.34
CA ASP A 57 -17.47 -11.17 2.01
C ASP A 57 -16.95 -9.96 1.22
N LEU A 58 -16.02 -9.19 1.80
CA LEU A 58 -15.41 -8.00 1.21
C LEU A 58 -14.10 -8.28 0.45
N VAL A 59 -13.64 -9.53 0.44
CA VAL A 59 -12.36 -9.93 -0.15
C VAL A 59 -12.57 -10.32 -1.62
N VAL A 60 -11.76 -9.73 -2.50
CA VAL A 60 -11.75 -9.99 -3.95
C VAL A 60 -10.40 -10.55 -4.40
N ASP A 61 -10.40 -11.34 -5.47
CA ASP A 61 -9.16 -11.70 -6.17
C ASP A 61 -8.70 -10.50 -7.02
N ARG A 62 -7.59 -9.89 -6.63
CA ARG A 62 -6.94 -8.78 -7.35
C ARG A 62 -5.69 -9.20 -8.13
N SER A 63 -5.44 -10.49 -8.30
CA SER A 63 -4.21 -11.00 -8.94
C SER A 63 -4.02 -10.49 -10.37
N SER A 64 -5.11 -10.24 -11.11
CA SER A 64 -5.08 -9.61 -12.43
C SER A 64 -4.47 -8.21 -12.39
N PHE A 65 -4.86 -7.41 -11.41
CA PHE A 65 -4.37 -6.05 -11.20
C PHE A 65 -2.90 -6.04 -10.74
N ASP A 66 -2.53 -6.94 -9.83
CA ASP A 66 -1.14 -7.08 -9.38
C ASP A 66 -0.18 -7.42 -10.53
N ARG A 67 -0.61 -8.28 -11.47
CA ARG A 67 0.16 -8.57 -12.69
C ARG A 67 0.33 -7.34 -13.58
N ILE A 68 -0.69 -6.49 -13.69
CA ILE A 68 -0.59 -5.24 -14.47
C ILE A 68 0.42 -4.28 -13.81
N ILE A 69 0.35 -4.09 -12.48
CA ILE A 69 1.32 -3.27 -11.74
C ILE A 69 2.73 -3.79 -11.97
N GLN A 70 2.93 -5.11 -11.87
CA GLN A 70 4.22 -5.75 -12.10
C GLN A 70 4.70 -5.61 -13.54
N SER A 71 3.80 -5.55 -14.54
CA SER A 71 4.15 -5.51 -15.97
C SER A 71 4.98 -4.29 -16.39
N GLY A 72 4.89 -3.18 -15.65
CA GLY A 72 5.71 -1.98 -15.85
C GLY A 72 6.72 -1.71 -14.72
N GLY A 73 6.76 -2.58 -13.70
CA GLY A 73 7.53 -2.38 -12.47
C GLY A 73 8.99 -2.85 -12.55
N TYR A 74 9.46 -3.30 -13.70
CA TYR A 74 10.84 -3.69 -13.92
C TYR A 74 11.51 -2.78 -14.95
N ILE A 75 12.61 -2.18 -14.54
CA ILE A 75 13.58 -1.58 -15.46
C ILE A 75 14.85 -2.41 -15.37
N SER A 76 15.32 -2.90 -16.51
CA SER A 76 16.62 -3.55 -16.60
C SER A 76 17.70 -2.48 -16.52
N ALA A 77 18.11 -2.08 -15.32
CA ALA A 77 19.31 -1.29 -15.12
C ALA A 77 20.43 -2.21 -14.62
N ALA A 78 21.54 -2.25 -15.37
CA ALA A 78 22.80 -2.71 -14.82
C ALA A 78 23.30 -1.63 -13.86
N THR A 79 22.72 -1.55 -12.65
CA THR A 79 23.13 -0.59 -11.61
C THR A 79 24.54 -0.86 -11.08
N GLY A 80 25.19 -1.93 -11.55
CA GLY A 80 26.28 -2.57 -10.84
C GLY A 80 25.78 -3.14 -9.51
N THR A 81 26.57 -4.03 -8.93
CA THR A 81 26.45 -4.31 -7.50
C THR A 81 27.24 -3.25 -6.77
N ALA A 82 26.65 -2.62 -5.74
CA ALA A 82 27.46 -1.86 -4.80
C ALA A 82 28.57 -2.78 -4.26
N PRO A 83 29.80 -2.28 -4.11
CA PRO A 83 30.85 -3.04 -3.43
C PRO A 83 30.36 -3.44 -2.03
N ASP A 84 30.89 -4.55 -1.51
CA ASP A 84 30.58 -5.00 -0.14
C ASP A 84 30.75 -3.83 0.85
N ALA A 85 29.81 -3.69 1.79
CA ALA A 85 29.81 -2.57 2.74
C ALA A 85 31.11 -2.49 3.57
N HIS A 86 31.81 -3.62 3.72
CA HIS A 86 33.08 -3.72 4.42
C HIS A 86 34.30 -3.64 3.49
N ALA A 87 34.11 -3.55 2.17
CA ALA A 87 35.22 -3.43 1.22
C ALA A 87 35.90 -2.05 1.24
N THR A 88 35.23 -1.02 1.77
CA THR A 88 35.79 0.32 1.90
C THR A 88 36.15 0.59 3.36
N PRO A 89 37.44 0.73 3.71
CA PRO A 89 37.85 1.09 5.07
C PRO A 89 37.28 2.45 5.47
N VAL A 90 36.61 2.51 6.61
CA VAL A 90 36.16 3.77 7.21
C VAL A 90 37.27 4.29 8.14
N PRO A 91 37.70 5.56 8.02
CA PRO A 91 38.63 6.15 8.97
C PRO A 91 38.12 6.02 10.41
N LYS A 92 39.01 5.67 11.34
CA LYS A 92 38.67 5.49 12.76
C LYS A 92 37.90 6.67 13.37
N PRO A 93 38.25 7.95 13.11
CA PRO A 93 37.49 9.08 13.65
C PRO A 93 36.03 9.13 13.18
N ASP A 94 35.76 8.78 11.92
CA ASP A 94 34.41 8.82 11.35
C ASP A 94 33.55 7.66 11.88
N ALA A 95 34.18 6.49 12.08
CA ALA A 95 33.53 5.36 12.72
C ALA A 95 33.16 5.68 14.17
N ASP A 96 34.07 6.30 14.93
CA ASP A 96 33.80 6.70 16.32
C ASP A 96 32.66 7.71 16.40
N PHE A 97 32.68 8.75 15.55
CA PHE A 97 31.61 9.74 15.47
C PHE A 97 30.23 9.13 15.15
N ALA A 98 30.18 8.13 14.26
CA ALA A 98 28.91 7.45 13.92
C ALA A 98 28.30 6.68 15.11
N PHE A 99 29.13 6.24 16.06
CA PHE A 99 28.70 5.57 17.29
C PHE A 99 28.60 6.52 18.50
N GLU A 100 28.92 7.81 18.36
CA GLU A 100 28.85 8.82 19.42
C GLU A 100 27.40 9.30 19.72
N HIS A 101 26.39 8.83 18.98
CA HIS A 101 24.99 9.01 19.36
C HIS A 101 24.43 7.80 20.14
N ALA A 102 24.57 7.87 21.46
CA ALA A 102 23.74 7.20 22.47
C ALA A 102 23.58 8.11 23.69
#